data_AF-K7WUD1-F1
#
_entry.id   AF-K7WUD1-F1
#
_cell.length_a   1.000
_cell.length_b   1.000
_cell.length_c   1.000
_cell.angle_alpha   90.00
_cell.angle_beta   90.00
_cell.angle_gamma   90.00
#
_symmetry.space_group_name_H-M   'P 1'
#
loop_
_entity.id
_entity.type
_entity.pdbx_description
1 polymer ?
#
loop_
_entity_poly.entity_id
_entity_poly.type
_entity_poly.pdbx_seq_one_letter_code
_entity_poly.pdbx_strand_id
1 'polypeptide(L)'
;MRNERPGGHRAFRIAADFSGEMQEDIELMRETKEIQLDDLNNLADRLARVREMALEIERLPDGTYAPLGSHLAPVEWFSLAAVAKSTSNAHAFELMVQTRNTIAASALIRMQIEAAMRLFGLTLVSDVEEAGALLMKGVKYSALRMRDSRTRLVDRILHEELSKLYAWVSETYEDTSAFVHLDRVNINSKITYLEKGGFFNLAGIDATRPDEDYHHLVDTFFISLRMTRDLLRDFLMTRPQPERRQAELEMLRNRRYRELELSDSKTAANSVGEHDS
;
A
#
# COMPACT_ATOMS: atom_id res chain seq x y z
N MET A 1 -14.55 -50.07 -12.03
CA MET A 1 -14.72 -49.66 -13.43
C MET A 1 -14.10 -48.29 -13.59
N ARG A 2 -13.09 -48.20 -14.48
CA ARG A 2 -12.42 -46.96 -14.87
C ARG A 2 -13.39 -46.06 -15.64
N ASN A 3 -13.31 -44.76 -15.43
CA ASN A 3 -13.60 -43.78 -16.47
C ASN A 3 -12.82 -42.48 -16.18
N GLU A 4 -11.61 -42.43 -16.72
CA GLU A 4 -10.89 -41.19 -17.02
C GLU A 4 -11.56 -40.51 -18.21
N ARG A 5 -11.64 -39.17 -18.22
CA ARG A 5 -11.68 -38.24 -19.38
C ARG A 5 -11.54 -36.78 -18.85
N PRO A 6 -11.09 -35.79 -19.66
CA PRO A 6 -9.68 -35.44 -19.77
C PRO A 6 -9.41 -33.94 -19.50
N GLY A 7 -8.13 -33.58 -19.43
CA GLY A 7 -7.69 -32.18 -19.44
C GLY A 7 -8.10 -31.42 -20.70
N GLY A 8 -8.26 -30.11 -20.53
CA GLY A 8 -8.48 -29.16 -21.60
C GLY A 8 -8.50 -27.74 -21.05
N HIS A 9 -7.34 -27.09 -20.98
CA HIS A 9 -7.25 -25.64 -20.90
C HIS A 9 -7.97 -25.04 -22.11
N ARG A 10 -9.03 -24.25 -21.88
CA ARG A 10 -9.60 -23.37 -22.90
C ARG A 10 -9.17 -21.94 -22.58
N ALA A 11 -8.08 -21.52 -23.22
CA ALA A 11 -7.84 -20.10 -23.45
C ALA A 11 -8.97 -19.58 -24.36
N PHE A 12 -9.81 -18.68 -23.84
CA PHE A 12 -10.73 -17.92 -24.66
C PHE A 12 -9.96 -16.79 -25.34
N ARG A 13 -9.62 -16.97 -26.62
CA ARG A 13 -9.24 -15.85 -27.50
C ARG A 13 -10.52 -15.21 -28.02
N ILE A 14 -10.83 -14.01 -27.54
CA ILE A 14 -11.69 -13.07 -28.26
C ILE A 14 -10.74 -12.12 -28.98
N ALA A 15 -10.59 -12.30 -30.28
CA ALA A 15 -10.06 -11.26 -31.14
C ALA A 15 -11.20 -10.24 -31.32
N ALA A 16 -11.04 -9.06 -30.75
CA ALA A 16 -11.86 -7.92 -31.08
C ALA A 16 -10.91 -6.82 -31.58
N ASP A 17 -11.21 -6.31 -32.77
CA ASP A 17 -10.65 -5.08 -33.28
C ASP A 17 -11.05 -3.95 -32.31
N PHE A 18 -10.08 -3.38 -31.61
CA PHE A 18 -10.31 -2.32 -30.64
C PHE A 18 -9.87 -0.97 -31.19
N SER A 19 -10.80 -0.01 -31.16
CA SER A 19 -10.64 1.38 -31.57
C SER A 19 -9.63 2.15 -30.68
N GLY A 20 -8.95 3.13 -31.27
CA GLY A 20 -7.77 3.81 -30.72
C GLY A 20 -7.91 4.50 -29.35
N GLU A 21 -9.11 4.79 -28.84
CA GLU A 21 -9.28 5.34 -27.48
C GLU A 21 -8.92 4.32 -26.38
N MET A 22 -9.20 3.03 -26.60
CA MET A 22 -8.88 1.98 -25.63
C MET A 22 -7.38 1.64 -25.60
N GLN A 23 -6.64 2.07 -26.63
CA GLN A 23 -5.22 1.77 -26.80
C GLN A 23 -4.34 2.76 -26.00
N GLU A 24 -4.77 4.02 -25.86
CA GLU A 24 -4.16 4.99 -24.93
C GLU A 24 -4.39 4.61 -23.46
N ASP A 25 -5.58 4.08 -23.12
CA ASP A 25 -5.89 3.63 -21.75
C ASP A 25 -5.06 2.39 -21.33
N ILE A 26 -4.74 1.49 -22.27
CA ILE A 26 -3.83 0.35 -22.02
C ILE A 26 -2.38 0.83 -21.81
N GLU A 27 -1.97 1.94 -22.43
CA GLU A 27 -0.60 2.46 -22.38
C GLU A 27 -0.27 3.13 -21.02
N LEU A 28 -1.27 3.57 -20.25
CA LEU A 28 -1.10 4.11 -18.89
C LEU A 28 -1.17 3.04 -17.78
N MET A 29 -1.56 1.81 -18.12
CA MET A 29 -1.88 0.76 -17.13
C MET A 29 -0.61 0.10 -16.59
N ARG A 30 -0.40 0.16 -15.28
CA ARG A 30 0.82 -0.35 -14.62
C ARG A 30 0.71 -1.81 -14.24
N GLU A 31 -0.46 -2.21 -13.74
CA GLU A 31 -0.72 -3.60 -13.40
C GLU A 31 -2.07 -4.04 -13.96
N THR A 32 -2.06 -5.22 -14.56
CA THR A 32 -3.25 -5.88 -15.10
C THR A 32 -3.95 -6.71 -14.03
N LYS A 33 -5.05 -7.36 -14.39
CA LYS A 33 -5.70 -8.35 -13.53
C LYS A 33 -4.87 -9.62 -13.32
N GLU A 34 -3.92 -9.89 -14.21
CA GLU A 34 -3.05 -11.06 -14.15
C GLU A 34 -1.72 -10.70 -13.50
N ILE A 35 -1.72 -10.63 -12.17
CA ILE A 35 -0.53 -10.27 -11.41
C ILE A 35 0.36 -11.48 -11.22
N GLN A 36 1.60 -11.38 -11.69
CA GLN A 36 2.63 -12.40 -11.47
C GLN A 36 3.31 -12.15 -10.12
N LEU A 37 3.32 -13.18 -9.28
CA LEU A 37 4.00 -13.20 -7.99
C LEU A 37 4.90 -14.44 -7.94
N ASP A 38 6.01 -14.35 -7.20
CA ASP A 38 6.80 -15.54 -6.88
C ASP A 38 5.92 -16.54 -6.12
N ASP A 39 6.01 -17.81 -6.54
CA ASP A 39 5.25 -18.90 -5.93
C ASP A 39 5.88 -19.27 -4.57
N LEU A 40 5.19 -18.90 -3.50
CA LEU A 40 5.58 -19.19 -2.13
C LEU A 40 4.67 -20.30 -1.58
N ASN A 41 5.27 -21.40 -1.13
CA ASN A 41 4.51 -22.60 -0.80
C ASN A 41 3.84 -22.56 0.58
N ASN A 42 4.20 -21.63 1.46
CA ASN A 42 3.66 -21.59 2.82
C ASN A 42 3.32 -20.16 3.27
N LEU A 43 2.45 -20.09 4.29
CA LEU A 43 1.95 -18.84 4.84
C LEU A 43 3.04 -18.00 5.51
N ALA A 44 4.05 -18.63 6.13
CA ALA A 44 5.12 -17.95 6.83
C ALA A 44 5.99 -17.11 5.87
N ASP A 45 6.37 -17.68 4.73
CA ASP A 45 7.15 -17.00 3.70
C ASP A 45 6.36 -15.87 3.05
N ARG A 46 5.05 -16.06 2.83
CA ARG A 46 4.16 -15.01 2.32
C ARG A 46 4.05 -13.82 3.29
N LEU A 47 3.93 -14.10 4.59
CA LEU A 47 3.97 -13.06 5.62
C LEU A 47 5.35 -12.40 5.71
N ALA A 48 6.45 -13.15 5.54
CA ALA A 48 7.79 -12.57 5.49
C ALA A 48 7.91 -11.55 4.33
N ARG A 49 7.38 -11.88 3.14
CA ARG A 49 7.33 -10.96 2.00
C ARG A 49 6.53 -9.67 2.29
N VAL A 50 5.42 -9.77 3.05
CA VAL A 50 4.68 -8.59 3.52
C VAL A 50 5.55 -7.71 4.44
N ARG A 51 6.27 -8.31 5.39
CA ARG A 51 7.17 -7.58 6.29
C ARG A 51 8.31 -6.90 5.52
N GLU A 52 8.91 -7.60 4.55
CA GLU A 52 9.97 -7.05 3.70
C GLU A 52 9.48 -5.83 2.91
N MET A 53 8.29 -5.91 2.30
CA MET A 53 7.69 -4.77 1.60
C MET A 53 7.38 -3.60 2.55
N ALA A 54 6.89 -3.89 3.76
CA ALA A 54 6.66 -2.85 4.76
C ALA A 54 7.96 -2.16 5.17
N LEU A 55 9.04 -2.92 5.36
CA LEU A 55 10.38 -2.37 5.64
C LEU A 55 10.93 -1.55 4.46
N GLU A 56 10.68 -1.95 3.21
CA GLU A 56 11.01 -1.13 2.04
C GLU A 56 10.29 0.22 2.10
N ILE A 57 8.99 0.23 2.37
CA ILE A 57 8.18 1.45 2.49
C ILE A 57 8.68 2.32 3.64
N GLU A 58 8.99 1.73 4.80
CA GLU A 58 9.52 2.42 5.97
C GLU A 58 10.84 3.13 5.69
N ARG A 59 11.69 2.56 4.81
CA ARG A 59 13.01 3.08 4.43
C ARG A 59 12.99 4.06 3.27
N LEU A 60 11.91 4.15 2.49
CA LEU A 60 11.78 5.13 1.41
C LEU A 60 12.13 6.56 1.86
N PRO A 61 11.82 6.99 3.09
CA PRO A 61 12.11 8.34 3.49
C PRO A 61 13.58 8.71 3.59
N ASP A 62 14.45 7.76 3.93
CA ASP A 62 15.87 8.01 4.24
C ASP A 62 16.68 8.49 3.02
N GLY A 63 16.21 8.21 1.79
CA GLY A 63 16.82 8.70 0.55
C GLY A 63 16.27 10.03 0.04
N THR A 64 15.07 10.41 0.46
CA THR A 64 14.21 11.29 -0.35
C THR A 64 13.60 12.48 0.40
N TYR A 65 13.41 12.37 1.72
CA TYR A 65 12.92 13.49 2.53
C TYR A 65 14.06 14.25 3.19
N ALA A 66 13.69 15.40 3.75
CA ALA A 66 14.59 16.16 4.58
C ALA A 66 15.04 15.36 5.82
N PRO A 67 16.31 15.47 6.25
CA PRO A 67 16.82 14.70 7.38
C PRO A 67 15.94 14.86 8.62
N LEU A 68 15.84 13.82 9.45
CA LEU A 68 15.18 13.89 10.76
C LEU A 68 15.64 15.14 11.54
N GLY A 69 14.67 15.96 11.98
CA GLY A 69 14.92 17.23 12.69
C GLY A 69 14.88 18.50 11.82
N SER A 70 14.68 18.38 10.51
CA SER A 70 14.52 19.52 9.59
C SER A 70 13.05 19.93 9.38
N HIS A 71 12.83 21.13 8.83
CA HIS A 71 11.50 21.62 8.51
C HIS A 71 10.96 20.92 7.25
N LEU A 72 10.09 19.94 7.44
CA LEU A 72 9.33 19.30 6.37
C LEU A 72 8.16 20.18 5.92
N ALA A 73 7.93 20.23 4.62
CA ALA A 73 6.74 20.85 4.04
C ALA A 73 5.48 20.08 4.43
N PRO A 74 4.30 20.74 4.49
CA PRO A 74 3.05 20.09 4.86
C PRO A 74 2.73 18.84 4.05
N VAL A 75 2.98 18.85 2.74
CA VAL A 75 2.74 17.70 1.87
C VAL A 75 3.68 16.52 2.17
N GLU A 76 4.90 16.80 2.65
CA GLU A 76 5.85 15.75 3.05
C GLU A 76 5.34 15.03 4.30
N TRP A 77 4.83 15.77 5.29
CA TRP A 77 4.16 15.18 6.44
C TRP A 77 3.00 14.27 6.05
N PHE A 78 2.22 14.67 5.05
CA PHE A 78 1.13 13.83 4.55
C PHE A 78 1.65 12.51 3.96
N SER A 79 2.71 12.56 3.15
CA SER A 79 3.31 11.34 2.60
C SER A 79 4.02 10.46 3.65
N LEU A 80 4.64 11.05 4.67
CA LEU A 80 5.14 10.30 5.83
C LEU A 80 4.00 9.66 6.64
N ALA A 81 2.86 10.33 6.74
CA ALA A 81 1.66 9.73 7.34
C ALA A 81 1.16 8.54 6.50
N ALA A 82 1.26 8.58 5.17
CA ALA A 82 0.96 7.42 4.32
C ALA A 82 1.95 6.25 4.54
N VAL A 83 3.25 6.54 4.71
CA VAL A 83 4.26 5.54 5.11
C VAL A 83 3.88 4.90 6.45
N ALA A 84 3.70 5.71 7.49
CA ALA A 84 3.35 5.22 8.84
C ALA A 84 2.03 4.45 8.86
N LYS A 85 1.03 4.90 8.10
CA LYS A 85 -0.25 4.20 7.95
C LYS A 85 -0.07 2.84 7.29
N SER A 86 0.74 2.75 6.25
CA SER A 86 0.96 1.51 5.50
C SER A 86 1.72 0.47 6.32
N THR A 87 2.79 0.88 7.02
CA THR A 87 3.56 -0.01 7.89
C THR A 87 2.75 -0.45 9.11
N SER A 88 1.94 0.45 9.68
CA SER A 88 0.99 0.11 10.76
C SER A 88 -0.09 -0.88 10.30
N ASN A 89 -0.68 -0.66 9.12
CA ASN A 89 -1.64 -1.61 8.54
C ASN A 89 -0.98 -2.97 8.29
N ALA A 90 0.27 -3.01 7.81
CA ALA A 90 0.99 -4.26 7.56
C ALA A 90 1.23 -5.06 8.84
N HIS A 91 1.68 -4.39 9.90
CA HIS A 91 1.85 -5.03 11.21
C HIS A 91 0.51 -5.56 11.75
N ALA A 92 -0.56 -4.76 11.68
CA ALA A 92 -1.88 -5.19 12.11
C ALA A 92 -2.41 -6.38 11.29
N PHE A 93 -2.21 -6.36 9.97
CA PHE A 93 -2.64 -7.41 9.06
C PHE A 93 -1.97 -8.74 9.39
N GLU A 94 -0.65 -8.72 9.62
CA GLU A 94 0.09 -9.90 10.06
C GLU A 94 -0.51 -10.50 11.33
N LEU A 95 -0.78 -9.68 12.35
CA LEU A 95 -1.39 -10.14 13.59
C LEU A 95 -2.77 -10.75 13.35
N MET A 96 -3.59 -10.15 12.48
CA MET A 96 -4.92 -10.67 12.15
C MET A 96 -4.83 -12.03 11.44
N VAL A 97 -3.87 -12.21 10.53
CA VAL A 97 -3.65 -13.50 9.85
C VAL A 97 -3.16 -14.56 10.84
N GLN A 98 -2.17 -14.23 11.68
CA GLN A 98 -1.63 -15.14 12.69
C GLN A 98 -2.68 -15.58 13.73
N THR A 99 -3.59 -14.67 14.08
CA THR A 99 -4.70 -14.95 15.00
C THR A 99 -5.95 -15.50 14.31
N ARG A 100 -5.84 -15.83 13.00
CA ARG A 100 -6.92 -16.40 12.18
C ARG A 100 -8.17 -15.52 12.08
N ASN A 101 -8.05 -14.20 12.19
CA ASN A 101 -9.17 -13.28 12.06
C ASN A 101 -9.29 -12.77 10.61
N THR A 102 -9.95 -13.55 9.75
CA THR A 102 -10.05 -13.22 8.33
C THR A 102 -10.88 -11.96 8.08
N ILE A 103 -11.96 -11.73 8.84
CA ILE A 103 -12.81 -10.54 8.65
C ILE A 103 -12.00 -9.26 8.85
N ALA A 104 -11.26 -9.17 9.97
CA ALA A 104 -10.44 -8.00 10.25
C ALA A 104 -9.26 -7.88 9.26
N ALA A 105 -8.63 -8.99 8.88
CA ALA A 105 -7.58 -9.00 7.88
C ALA A 105 -8.07 -8.50 6.51
N SER A 106 -9.26 -8.92 6.04
CA SER A 106 -9.87 -8.43 4.81
C SER A 106 -10.18 -6.93 4.86
N ALA A 107 -10.71 -6.44 5.99
CA ALA A 107 -10.96 -5.01 6.17
C ALA A 107 -9.66 -4.17 6.11
N LEU A 108 -8.54 -4.72 6.58
CA LEU A 108 -7.23 -4.05 6.49
C LEU A 108 -6.72 -3.90 5.06
N ILE A 109 -7.04 -4.83 4.14
CA ILE A 109 -6.74 -4.65 2.70
C ILE A 109 -7.47 -3.42 2.18
N ARG A 110 -8.77 -3.28 2.47
CA ARG A 110 -9.56 -2.11 2.08
C ARG A 110 -8.97 -0.82 2.63
N MET A 111 -8.53 -0.84 3.90
CA MET A 111 -7.87 0.31 4.53
C MET A 111 -6.52 0.64 3.89
N GLN A 112 -5.77 -0.37 3.42
CA GLN A 112 -4.50 -0.15 2.72
C GLN A 112 -4.70 0.46 1.33
N ILE A 113 -5.69 -0.02 0.58
CA ILE A 113 -6.07 0.58 -0.71
C ILE A 113 -6.49 2.04 -0.50
N GLU A 114 -7.20 2.36 0.59
CA GLU A 114 -7.54 3.77 0.89
C GLU A 114 -6.33 4.65 1.10
N ALA A 115 -5.33 4.17 1.86
CA ALA A 115 -4.11 4.91 2.09
C ALA A 115 -3.40 5.21 0.76
N ALA A 116 -3.34 4.22 -0.14
CA ALA A 116 -2.82 4.38 -1.49
C ALA A 116 -3.62 5.40 -2.32
N MET A 117 -4.95 5.32 -2.30
CA MET A 117 -5.85 6.26 -2.99
C MET A 117 -5.64 7.70 -2.54
N ARG A 118 -5.48 7.93 -1.22
CA ARG A 118 -5.27 9.26 -0.63
C ARG A 118 -3.89 9.83 -0.97
N LEU A 119 -2.88 8.99 -1.11
CA LEU A 119 -1.57 9.41 -1.59
C LEU A 119 -1.64 9.75 -3.08
N PHE A 120 -2.23 8.86 -3.89
CA PHE A 120 -2.40 9.04 -5.32
C PHE A 120 -3.20 10.30 -5.65
N GLY A 121 -4.24 10.62 -4.88
CA GLY A 121 -5.02 11.84 -5.10
C GLY A 121 -4.20 13.14 -5.11
N LEU A 122 -3.04 13.17 -4.44
CA LEU A 122 -2.14 14.33 -4.46
C LEU A 122 -1.48 14.53 -5.82
N THR A 123 -1.39 13.51 -6.67
CA THR A 123 -0.86 13.65 -8.03
C THR A 123 -1.90 14.21 -9.00
N LEU A 124 -3.18 14.19 -8.62
CA LEU A 124 -4.32 14.63 -9.44
C LEU A 124 -4.62 16.12 -9.32
N VAL A 125 -4.06 16.82 -8.32
CA VAL A 125 -4.24 18.27 -8.14
C VAL A 125 -3.26 19.07 -9.03
N SER A 126 -3.52 20.37 -9.19
CA SER A 126 -2.62 21.30 -9.88
C SER A 126 -1.48 21.80 -9.01
N ASP A 127 -1.76 22.08 -7.73
CA ASP A 127 -0.77 22.51 -6.75
C ASP A 127 -0.77 21.54 -5.56
N VAL A 128 0.27 20.70 -5.54
CA VAL A 128 0.43 19.65 -4.54
C VAL A 128 0.87 20.19 -3.18
N GLU A 129 1.58 21.32 -3.14
CA GLU A 129 2.01 21.97 -1.90
C GLU A 129 0.83 22.63 -1.20
N GLU A 130 -0.01 23.35 -1.96
CA GLU A 130 -1.25 23.94 -1.43
C GLU A 130 -2.19 22.83 -0.92
N ALA A 131 -2.40 21.78 -1.72
CA ALA A 131 -3.23 20.65 -1.30
C ALA A 131 -2.72 20.02 0.00
N GLY A 132 -1.43 19.75 0.11
CA GLY A 132 -0.82 19.25 1.34
C GLY A 132 -1.02 20.19 2.53
N ALA A 133 -0.85 21.50 2.33
CA ALA A 133 -1.07 22.50 3.37
C ALA A 133 -2.54 22.56 3.85
N LEU A 134 -3.50 22.41 2.94
CA LEU A 134 -4.92 22.35 3.28
C LEU A 134 -5.25 21.07 4.06
N LEU A 135 -4.77 19.91 3.62
CA LEU A 135 -5.00 18.63 4.30
C LEU A 135 -4.40 18.63 5.71
N MET A 136 -3.21 19.18 5.90
CA MET A 136 -2.60 19.33 7.24
C MET A 136 -3.38 20.27 8.16
N LYS A 137 -4.23 21.15 7.63
CA LYS A 137 -5.17 21.98 8.40
C LYS A 137 -6.51 21.28 8.68
N GLY A 138 -6.65 20.01 8.31
CA GLY A 138 -7.86 19.21 8.50
C GLY A 138 -8.94 19.44 7.43
N VAL A 139 -8.60 20.09 6.31
CA VAL A 139 -9.52 20.21 5.17
C VAL A 139 -9.80 18.81 4.62
N LYS A 140 -11.06 18.51 4.34
CA LYS A 140 -11.46 17.22 3.78
C LYS A 140 -10.93 17.07 2.35
N TYR A 141 -10.55 15.85 1.99
CA TYR A 141 -10.09 15.52 0.63
C TYR A 141 -11.12 15.92 -0.44
N SER A 142 -12.42 15.77 -0.15
CA SER A 142 -13.52 16.15 -1.05
C SER A 142 -13.67 17.66 -1.30
N ALA A 143 -12.95 18.50 -0.56
CA ALA A 143 -12.85 19.93 -0.84
C ALA A 143 -11.74 20.27 -1.84
N LEU A 144 -10.80 19.35 -2.08
CA LEU A 144 -9.77 19.48 -3.12
C LEU A 144 -10.37 19.20 -4.49
N ARG A 145 -9.69 19.70 -5.53
CA ARG A 145 -10.10 19.55 -6.92
C ARG A 145 -8.97 19.02 -7.78
N MET A 146 -9.34 18.24 -8.80
CA MET A 146 -8.41 17.82 -9.84
C MET A 146 -7.87 19.03 -10.62
N ARG A 147 -6.84 18.82 -11.43
CA ARG A 147 -6.27 19.85 -12.33
C ARG A 147 -7.30 20.55 -13.22
N ASP A 148 -8.41 19.87 -13.55
CA ASP A 148 -9.52 20.45 -14.31
C ASP A 148 -10.30 21.54 -13.56
N SER A 149 -10.02 21.74 -12.26
CA SER A 149 -10.68 22.67 -11.34
C SER A 149 -12.19 22.48 -11.17
N ARG A 150 -12.79 21.44 -11.76
CA ARG A 150 -14.23 21.16 -11.72
C ARG A 150 -14.53 19.92 -10.90
N THR A 151 -13.71 18.89 -11.05
CA THR A 151 -13.92 17.59 -10.42
C THR A 151 -13.37 17.59 -9.00
N ARG A 152 -14.21 17.24 -8.03
CA ARG A 152 -13.82 17.12 -6.62
C ARG A 152 -13.17 15.77 -6.35
N LEU A 153 -12.16 15.75 -5.49
CA LEU A 153 -11.48 14.52 -5.07
C LEU A 153 -12.28 13.80 -3.98
N VAL A 154 -13.43 13.26 -4.38
CA VAL A 154 -14.25 12.36 -3.56
C VAL A 154 -13.79 10.91 -3.73
N ASP A 155 -14.10 10.05 -2.77
CA ASP A 155 -13.60 8.66 -2.73
C ASP A 155 -13.90 7.87 -4.01
N ARG A 156 -15.10 8.05 -4.59
CA ARG A 156 -15.47 7.45 -5.88
C ARG A 156 -14.49 7.86 -7.00
N ILE A 157 -14.15 9.14 -7.09
CA ILE A 157 -13.23 9.65 -8.11
C ILE A 157 -11.81 9.12 -7.86
N LEU A 158 -11.35 9.12 -6.61
CA LEU A 158 -10.02 8.58 -6.27
C LEU A 158 -9.90 7.10 -6.63
N HIS A 159 -10.98 6.34 -6.40
CA HIS A 159 -11.05 4.92 -6.75
C HIS A 159 -11.01 4.75 -8.27
N GLU A 160 -11.88 5.44 -9.00
CA GLU A 160 -11.95 5.37 -10.47
C GLU A 160 -10.61 5.72 -11.13
N GLU A 161 -9.97 6.81 -10.70
CA GLU A 161 -8.67 7.22 -11.24
C GLU A 161 -7.55 6.22 -10.89
N LEU A 162 -7.55 5.65 -9.69
CA LEU A 162 -6.53 4.65 -9.30
C LEU A 162 -6.70 3.35 -10.10
N SER A 163 -7.94 2.92 -10.34
CA SER A 163 -8.23 1.70 -11.09
C SER A 163 -7.85 1.76 -12.57
N LYS A 164 -7.69 2.97 -13.14
CA LYS A 164 -7.10 3.15 -14.47
C LYS A 164 -5.63 2.73 -14.51
N LEU A 165 -4.90 2.91 -13.40
CA LEU A 165 -3.50 2.51 -13.29
C LEU A 165 -3.34 1.05 -12.87
N TYR A 166 -4.24 0.55 -12.04
CA TYR A 166 -4.18 -0.80 -11.46
C TYR A 166 -5.52 -1.51 -11.63
N ALA A 167 -5.66 -2.31 -12.69
CA ALA A 167 -6.96 -2.87 -13.10
C ALA A 167 -7.59 -3.84 -12.08
N TRP A 168 -6.81 -4.35 -11.13
CA TRP A 168 -7.27 -5.24 -10.06
C TRP A 168 -7.93 -4.48 -8.90
N VAL A 169 -7.70 -3.16 -8.78
CA VAL A 169 -8.10 -2.38 -7.60
C VAL A 169 -9.60 -2.38 -7.40
N SER A 170 -10.41 -2.18 -8.45
CA SER A 170 -11.86 -2.10 -8.27
C SER A 170 -12.48 -3.37 -7.71
N GLU A 171 -12.07 -4.52 -8.25
CA GLU A 171 -12.56 -5.81 -7.80
C GLU A 171 -12.18 -6.05 -6.34
N THR A 172 -10.91 -5.84 -5.99
CA THR A 172 -10.44 -6.02 -4.62
C THR A 172 -11.05 -5.02 -3.65
N TYR A 173 -11.21 -3.76 -4.06
CA TYR A 173 -11.80 -2.71 -3.23
C TYR A 173 -13.24 -3.04 -2.87
N GLU A 174 -14.06 -3.50 -3.82
CA GLU A 174 -15.45 -3.87 -3.56
C GLU A 174 -15.55 -5.14 -2.70
N ASP A 175 -14.77 -6.18 -3.04
CA ASP A 175 -14.75 -7.44 -2.29
C ASP A 175 -14.36 -7.24 -0.83
N THR A 176 -13.37 -6.38 -0.58
CA THR A 176 -12.89 -6.08 0.78
C THR A 176 -13.76 -5.06 1.51
N SER A 177 -14.43 -4.15 0.78
CA SER A 177 -15.44 -3.24 1.35
C SER A 177 -16.61 -4.01 1.96
N ALA A 178 -16.95 -5.17 1.42
CA ALA A 178 -17.98 -6.04 1.98
C ALA A 178 -17.65 -6.57 3.38
N PHE A 179 -16.39 -6.47 3.84
CA PHE A 179 -15.98 -6.80 5.22
C PHE A 179 -15.91 -5.59 6.15
N VAL A 180 -15.94 -4.37 5.59
CA VAL A 180 -16.08 -3.11 6.33
C VAL A 180 -17.56 -2.80 6.54
N HIS A 181 -18.37 -3.01 5.51
CA HIS A 181 -19.82 -2.95 5.57
C HIS A 181 -20.38 -4.30 6.04
N LEU A 182 -21.52 -4.30 6.72
CA LEU A 182 -22.21 -5.55 7.08
C LEU A 182 -22.99 -6.07 5.87
N ASP A 183 -22.27 -6.46 4.82
CA ASP A 183 -22.85 -6.95 3.57
C ASP A 183 -23.01 -8.49 3.60
N ARG A 184 -23.77 -9.02 2.65
CA ARG A 184 -24.03 -10.43 2.39
C ARG A 184 -22.76 -11.26 2.31
N VAL A 185 -21.66 -10.75 1.75
CA VAL A 185 -20.38 -11.50 1.71
C VAL A 185 -19.85 -11.72 3.13
N ASN A 186 -19.84 -10.68 3.98
CA ASN A 186 -19.46 -10.80 5.39
C ASN A 186 -20.39 -11.76 6.14
N ILE A 187 -21.71 -11.61 5.97
CA ILE A 187 -22.71 -12.48 6.61
C ILE A 187 -22.48 -13.95 6.20
N ASN A 188 -22.36 -14.21 4.90
CA ASN A 188 -22.17 -15.57 4.38
C ASN A 188 -20.83 -16.18 4.78
N SER A 189 -19.79 -15.37 5.00
CA SER A 189 -18.47 -15.85 5.43
C SER A 189 -18.48 -16.59 6.78
N LYS A 190 -19.52 -16.37 7.59
CA LYS A 190 -19.71 -17.03 8.89
C LYS A 190 -20.81 -18.11 8.88
N ILE A 191 -21.48 -18.34 7.75
CA ILE A 191 -22.49 -19.40 7.64
C ILE A 191 -21.80 -20.71 7.24
N THR A 192 -21.95 -21.74 8.07
CA THR A 192 -21.52 -23.11 7.77
C THR A 192 -22.75 -24.01 7.65
N TYR A 193 -22.85 -24.82 6.60
CA TYR A 193 -23.96 -25.76 6.43
C TYR A 193 -23.58 -27.13 6.98
N LEU A 194 -24.37 -27.60 7.95
CA LEU A 194 -24.29 -28.97 8.48
C LEU A 194 -25.58 -29.70 8.10
N GLU A 195 -25.66 -31.01 8.37
CA GLU A 195 -26.83 -31.85 8.03
C GLU A 195 -28.17 -31.30 8.55
N LYS A 196 -28.14 -30.56 9.66
CA LYS A 196 -29.33 -29.98 10.31
C LYS A 196 -29.68 -28.56 9.84
N GLY A 197 -28.95 -28.01 8.88
CA GLY A 197 -29.16 -26.65 8.34
C GLY A 197 -27.93 -25.74 8.45
N GLY A 198 -28.13 -24.44 8.20
CA GLY A 198 -27.09 -23.42 8.31
C GLY A 198 -26.86 -23.00 9.75
N PHE A 199 -25.59 -22.95 10.16
CA PHE A 199 -25.12 -22.50 11.46
C PHE A 199 -24.26 -21.25 11.28
N PHE A 200 -24.48 -20.25 12.13
CA PHE A 200 -23.70 -19.02 12.11
C PHE A 200 -22.56 -19.10 13.13
N ASN A 201 -21.32 -18.98 12.67
CA ASN A 201 -20.14 -18.97 13.53
C ASN A 201 -20.01 -17.58 14.21
N LEU A 202 -20.12 -17.56 15.54
CA LEU A 202 -19.98 -16.35 16.35
C LEU A 202 -18.53 -16.05 16.76
N ALA A 203 -17.60 -16.97 16.50
CA ALA A 203 -16.19 -16.77 16.84
C ALA A 203 -15.58 -15.68 15.96
N GLY A 204 -14.83 -14.78 16.60
CA GLY A 204 -14.00 -13.78 15.91
C GLY A 204 -12.76 -14.35 15.23
N ILE A 205 -12.53 -15.67 15.37
CA ILE A 205 -11.39 -16.39 14.80
C ILE A 205 -11.89 -17.55 13.94
N ASP A 206 -11.17 -17.83 12.85
CA ASP A 206 -11.43 -18.91 11.92
C ASP A 206 -10.47 -20.07 12.21
N ALA A 207 -10.56 -20.63 13.43
CA ALA A 207 -9.56 -21.55 13.99
C ALA A 207 -9.28 -22.81 13.16
N THR A 208 -10.26 -23.26 12.37
CA THR A 208 -10.15 -24.46 11.53
C THR A 208 -9.80 -24.15 10.07
N ARG A 209 -9.62 -22.87 9.72
CA ARG A 209 -9.29 -22.47 8.36
C ARG A 209 -7.82 -22.85 8.06
N PRO A 210 -7.56 -23.65 7.01
CA PRO A 210 -6.21 -24.04 6.63
C PRO A 210 -5.38 -22.84 6.15
N ASP A 211 -4.06 -22.96 6.16
CA ASP A 211 -3.12 -21.90 5.77
C ASP A 211 -3.31 -21.46 4.32
N GLU A 212 -3.62 -22.42 3.45
CA GLU A 212 -3.80 -22.23 2.02
C GLU A 212 -4.93 -21.24 1.71
N ASP A 213 -5.98 -21.21 2.55
CA ASP A 213 -7.10 -20.27 2.43
C ASP A 213 -6.69 -18.82 2.77
N TYR A 214 -5.54 -18.61 3.43
CA TYR A 214 -4.98 -17.29 3.68
C TYR A 214 -4.03 -16.83 2.56
N HIS A 215 -3.58 -17.71 1.67
CA HIS A 215 -2.57 -17.36 0.65
C HIS A 215 -3.03 -16.20 -0.24
N HIS A 216 -4.24 -16.28 -0.78
CA HIS A 216 -4.80 -15.21 -1.60
C HIS A 216 -4.91 -13.90 -0.80
N LEU A 217 -5.39 -13.98 0.45
CA LEU A 217 -5.56 -12.81 1.32
C LEU A 217 -4.23 -12.08 1.57
N VAL A 218 -3.16 -12.84 1.89
CA VAL A 218 -1.82 -12.30 2.14
C VAL A 218 -1.20 -11.73 0.87
N ASP A 219 -1.38 -12.40 -0.27
CA ASP A 219 -0.91 -11.90 -1.57
C ASP A 219 -1.59 -10.61 -1.98
N THR A 220 -2.91 -10.52 -1.84
CA THR A 220 -3.67 -9.30 -2.11
C THR A 220 -3.16 -8.15 -1.24
N PHE A 221 -2.93 -8.39 0.05
CA PHE A 221 -2.37 -7.36 0.92
C PHE A 221 -0.96 -6.95 0.50
N PHE A 222 -0.09 -7.90 0.16
CA PHE A 222 1.24 -7.63 -0.38
C PHE A 222 1.19 -6.77 -1.64
N ILE A 223 0.33 -7.11 -2.61
CA ILE A 223 0.12 -6.34 -3.84
C ILE A 223 -0.31 -4.90 -3.50
N SER A 224 -1.22 -4.71 -2.53
CA SER A 224 -1.66 -3.38 -2.11
C SER A 224 -0.54 -2.53 -1.47
N LEU A 225 0.38 -3.18 -0.74
CA LEU A 225 1.60 -2.51 -0.25
C LEU A 225 2.54 -2.15 -1.41
N ARG A 226 2.77 -3.07 -2.35
CA ARG A 226 3.61 -2.83 -3.54
C ARG A 226 3.12 -1.62 -4.33
N MET A 227 1.81 -1.55 -4.59
CA MET A 227 1.17 -0.39 -5.21
C MET A 227 1.45 0.90 -4.43
N THR A 228 1.34 0.86 -3.10
CA THR A 228 1.61 2.03 -2.25
C THR A 228 3.09 2.46 -2.33
N ARG A 229 4.01 1.49 -2.32
CA ARG A 229 5.45 1.69 -2.48
C ARG A 229 5.76 2.39 -3.80
N ASP A 230 5.14 1.94 -4.89
CA ASP A 230 5.31 2.53 -6.22
C ASP A 230 4.77 3.96 -6.26
N LEU A 231 3.55 4.19 -5.77
CA LEU A 231 2.94 5.52 -5.69
C LEU A 231 3.75 6.49 -4.83
N LEU A 232 4.32 6.03 -3.70
CA LEU A 232 5.22 6.84 -2.87
C LEU A 232 6.47 7.24 -3.65
N ARG A 233 7.10 6.29 -4.36
CA ARG A 233 8.27 6.58 -5.20
C ARG A 233 7.95 7.61 -6.27
N ASP A 234 6.84 7.46 -6.98
CA ASP A 234 6.47 8.43 -8.02
C ASP A 234 6.17 9.80 -7.45
N PHE A 235 5.41 9.85 -6.35
CA PHE A 235 5.11 11.10 -5.67
C PHE A 235 6.40 11.82 -5.29
N LEU A 236 7.37 11.09 -4.74
CA LEU A 236 8.66 11.65 -4.36
C LEU A 236 9.51 12.11 -5.54
N MET A 237 9.51 11.36 -6.64
CA MET A 237 10.31 11.66 -7.84
C MET A 237 9.73 12.79 -8.69
N THR A 238 8.41 12.88 -8.78
CA THR A 238 7.71 13.83 -9.66
C THR A 238 7.37 15.14 -8.96
N ARG A 239 7.42 15.18 -7.63
CA ARG A 239 7.17 16.39 -6.87
C ARG A 239 8.25 17.44 -7.16
N PRO A 240 7.86 18.64 -7.64
CA PRO A 240 8.79 19.75 -7.81
C PRO A 240 9.49 20.07 -6.49
N GLN A 241 10.83 20.05 -6.50
CA GLN A 241 11.63 20.46 -5.35
C GLN A 241 12.00 21.94 -5.53
N PRO A 242 11.71 22.82 -4.55
CA PRO A 242 12.22 24.19 -4.59
C PRO A 242 13.75 24.18 -4.66
N GLU A 243 14.38 24.96 -5.55
CA GLU A 243 15.85 25.00 -5.70
C GLU A 243 16.57 25.28 -4.37
N ARG A 244 16.00 26.19 -3.56
CA ARG A 244 16.48 26.51 -2.22
C ARG A 244 16.47 25.30 -1.27
N ARG A 245 15.52 24.37 -1.45
CA ARG A 245 15.42 23.16 -0.63
C ARG A 245 16.56 22.19 -0.90
N GLN A 246 16.94 21.97 -2.17
CA GLN A 246 18.07 21.07 -2.47
C GLN A 246 19.37 21.57 -1.81
N ALA A 247 19.61 22.89 -1.87
CA ALA A 247 20.75 23.50 -1.19
C ALA A 247 20.67 23.34 0.35
N GLU A 248 19.50 23.54 0.96
CA GLU A 248 19.30 23.33 2.40
C GLU A 248 19.49 21.86 2.83
N LEU A 249 19.02 20.91 2.01
CA LEU A 249 19.21 19.48 2.23
C LEU A 249 20.68 19.07 2.16
N GLU A 250 21.40 19.56 1.15
CA GLU A 250 22.82 19.29 0.98
C GLU A 250 23.65 19.88 2.12
N MET A 251 23.32 21.10 2.57
CA MET A 251 23.93 21.70 3.76
C MET A 251 23.69 20.86 5.03
N LEU A 252 22.46 20.38 5.25
CA LEU A 252 22.13 19.55 6.41
C LEU A 252 22.81 18.17 6.35
N ARG A 253 22.86 17.53 5.17
CA ARG A 253 23.61 16.28 4.95
C ARG A 253 25.08 16.47 5.29
N ASN A 254 25.71 17.53 4.75
CA ASN A 254 27.11 17.85 5.01
C ASN A 254 27.38 18.14 6.49
N ARG A 255 26.45 18.79 7.20
CA ARG A 255 26.55 19.01 8.65
C ARG A 255 26.52 17.69 9.42
N ARG A 256 25.57 16.81 9.11
CA ARG A 256 25.43 15.50 9.75
C ARG A 256 26.66 14.61 9.51
N TYR A 257 27.19 14.56 8.28
CA TYR A 257 28.40 13.80 7.99
C TYR A 257 29.60 14.32 8.78
N ARG A 258 29.78 15.64 8.88
CA ARG A 258 30.83 16.22 9.73
C ARG A 258 30.64 15.92 11.22
N GLU A 259 29.40 15.93 11.72
CA GLU A 259 29.10 15.59 13.12
C GLU A 259 29.39 14.11 13.43
N LEU A 260 29.11 13.20 12.49
CA LEU A 260 29.46 11.79 12.61
C LEU A 260 30.98 11.56 12.57
N GLU A 261 31.70 12.22 11.65
CA GLU A 261 33.17 12.16 11.60
C GLU A 261 33.83 12.71 12.90
N LEU A 262 33.25 13.76 13.48
CA LEU A 262 33.69 14.33 14.76
C LEU A 262 33.33 13.44 15.96
N SER A 263 32.24 12.69 15.88
CA SER A 263 31.83 11.68 16.86
C SER A 263 32.77 10.47 16.84
N ASP A 264 33.06 9.94 15.65
CA ASP A 264 33.91 8.76 15.46
C ASP A 264 35.36 9.06 15.85
N SER A 265 35.87 10.25 15.52
CA SER A 265 37.21 10.70 15.95
C SER A 265 37.34 10.91 17.46
N LYS A 266 36.29 11.39 18.15
CA LYS A 266 36.28 11.47 19.63
C LYS A 266 36.21 10.09 20.29
N THR A 267 35.47 9.17 19.70
CA THR A 267 35.36 7.79 20.20
C THR A 267 36.68 7.03 20.03
N ALA A 268 37.38 7.24 18.92
CA ALA A 268 38.73 6.72 18.67
C ALA A 268 39.81 7.37 19.56
N ALA A 269 39.67 8.65 19.93
CA ALA A 269 40.61 9.30 20.84
C ALA A 269 40.45 8.83 22.29
N ASN A 270 39.22 8.51 22.72
CA ASN A 270 38.95 8.03 24.07
C ASN A 270 39.35 6.56 24.29
N SER A 271 39.38 5.71 23.24
CA SER A 271 39.82 4.31 23.37
C SER A 271 41.34 4.13 23.44
N VAL A 272 42.12 5.18 23.16
CA VAL A 272 43.59 5.16 23.24
C VAL A 272 44.09 5.61 24.62
N GLY A 273 43.23 6.19 25.47
CA GLY A 273 43.58 6.72 26.79
C GLY A 273 43.39 5.77 27.98
N GLU A 274 42.79 4.58 27.80
CA GLU A 274 42.47 3.66 28.91
C GLU A 274 43.48 2.52 29.13
N HIS A 275 44.64 2.53 28.46
CA HIS A 275 45.66 1.48 28.62
C HIS A 275 46.93 1.87 29.40
N ASP A 276 47.02 3.09 29.92
CA ASP A 276 48.11 3.52 30.82
C ASP A 276 47.54 4.00 32.17
N SER A 277 47.17 3.07 33.04
CA SER A 277 46.95 3.29 34.49
C SER A 277 47.08 1.98 35.26
#